data_AF-A0A3C0TKR1-F1
#
_entry.id   AF-A0A3C0TKR1-F1
#
_cell.length_a   1.000
_cell.length_b   1.000
_cell.length_c   1.000
_cell.angle_alpha   90.00
_cell.angle_beta   90.00
_cell.angle_gamma   90.00
#
_symmetry.space_group_name_H-M   'P 1'
#
loop_
_entity.id
_entity.type
_entity.pdbx_description
1 polymer ?
#
loop_
_entity_poly.entity_id
_entity_poly.type
_entity_poly.pdbx_seq_one_letter_code
_entity_poly.pdbx_strand_id
1 'polypeptide(L)' 'PIGGLKEKTLAAKRAGIRTIIIPKQNEKDLDDIPKNVRKEMKFILADTLDEVISSALRKKGSAPVTRKKLPGRSGAMH' A
#
# COMPACT_ATOMS: atom_id res chain seq x y z
N PRO A 1 -11.87 -16.14 -3.91
CA PRO A 1 -12.07 -14.78 -4.50
C PRO A 1 -13.10 -13.94 -3.71
N ILE A 2 -12.93 -12.61 -3.71
CA ILE A 2 -13.86 -11.67 -3.07
C ILE A 2 -14.62 -10.80 -4.08
N GLY A 3 -15.88 -10.46 -3.76
CA GLY A 3 -16.66 -9.45 -4.48
C GLY A 3 -16.46 -8.03 -3.95
N GLY A 4 -16.79 -7.04 -4.78
CA GLY A 4 -16.82 -5.61 -4.41
C GLY A 4 -15.44 -4.99 -4.15
N LEU A 5 -14.37 -5.48 -4.79
CA LEU A 5 -13.01 -5.00 -4.54
C LEU A 5 -12.85 -3.50 -4.79
N LYS A 6 -13.48 -2.99 -5.85
CA LYS A 6 -13.48 -1.56 -6.19
C LYS A 6 -14.12 -0.69 -5.12
N GLU A 7 -15.29 -1.08 -4.63
CA GLU A 7 -16.02 -0.34 -3.59
C GLU A 7 -15.23 -0.31 -2.28
N LYS A 8 -14.68 -1.47 -1.89
CA LYS A 8 -13.81 -1.60 -0.70
C LYS A 8 -12.55 -0.74 -0.82
N THR A 9 -11.95 -0.71 -2.00
CA THR A 9 -10.77 0.13 -2.28
C THR A 9 -11.11 1.62 -2.16
N LEU A 10 -12.24 2.05 -2.72
CA LEU A 10 -12.66 3.44 -2.64
C LEU A 10 -13.00 3.85 -1.21
N ALA A 11 -13.66 2.98 -0.44
CA ALA A 11 -13.93 3.18 0.97
C ALA A 11 -12.64 3.29 1.79
N ALA A 12 -11.68 2.40 1.57
CA ALA A 12 -10.36 2.47 2.19
C ALA A 12 -9.64 3.79 1.88
N LYS A 13 -9.70 4.27 0.63
CA LYS A 13 -9.10 5.56 0.25
C LYS A 13 -9.74 6.71 1.01
N ARG A 14 -11.09 6.74 1.08
CA ARG A 14 -11.84 7.75 1.82
C ARG A 14 -11.51 7.74 3.32
N ALA A 15 -11.24 6.56 3.88
CA ALA A 15 -10.81 6.39 5.27
C ALA A 15 -9.31 6.71 5.49
N GLY A 16 -8.57 7.14 4.47
CA GLY A 16 -7.13 7.42 4.56
C GLY A 16 -6.26 6.16 4.66
N ILE A 17 -6.83 4.98 4.43
CA ILE A 17 -6.09 3.72 4.40
C ILE A 17 -5.38 3.64 3.06
N ARG A 18 -4.05 3.44 3.11
CA ARG A 18 -3.19 3.42 1.91
C ARG A 18 -2.73 2.02 1.53
N THR A 19 -2.93 1.01 2.38
CA THR A 19 -2.48 -0.36 2.14
C THR A 19 -3.66 -1.31 2.20
N ILE A 20 -3.81 -2.14 1.17
CA ILE A 20 -4.86 -3.15 1.07
C ILE A 20 -4.19 -4.49 0.76
N ILE A 21 -4.54 -5.51 1.53
CA ILE A 21 -4.11 -6.89 1.28
C ILE A 21 -5.29 -7.62 0.64
N ILE A 22 -5.06 -8.29 -0.50
CA ILE A 22 -6.09 -9.03 -1.23
C ILE A 22 -5.60 -10.44 -1.62
N PRO A 23 -6.51 -11.40 -1.84
CA PRO A 23 -6.15 -12.70 -2.37
C PRO A 23 -5.48 -12.57 -3.74
N LYS A 24 -4.47 -13.38 -4.03
CA LYS A 24 -3.80 -13.40 -5.35
C LYS A 24 -4.77 -13.65 -6.50
N GLN A 25 -5.82 -14.43 -6.24
CA GLN A 25 -6.91 -14.69 -7.19
C GLN A 25 -7.63 -13.41 -7.67
N ASN A 26 -7.59 -12.34 -6.88
CA ASN A 26 -8.22 -11.07 -7.17
C ASN A 26 -7.29 -10.06 -7.89
N GLU A 27 -6.09 -10.48 -8.32
CA GLU A 27 -5.17 -9.63 -9.08
C GLU A 27 -5.83 -9.06 -10.34
N LYS A 28 -6.63 -9.86 -11.05
CA LYS A 28 -7.34 -9.45 -12.26
C LYS A 28 -8.40 -8.37 -12.00
N ASP A 29 -9.00 -8.36 -10.82
CA ASP A 29 -10.02 -7.36 -10.44
C ASP A 29 -9.40 -5.97 -10.20
N LEU A 30 -8.08 -5.88 -10.01
CA LEU A 30 -7.39 -4.60 -9.87
C LEU A 30 -7.45 -3.74 -11.13
N ASP A 31 -7.73 -4.33 -12.30
CA ASP A 31 -7.90 -3.60 -13.55
C ASP A 31 -9.23 -2.85 -13.63
N ASP A 32 -10.23 -3.23 -12.82
CA ASP A 32 -11.48 -2.46 -12.68
C ASP A 32 -11.30 -1.21 -11.80
N ILE A 33 -10.20 -1.14 -11.05
CA ILE A 33 -9.87 -0.01 -10.19
C ILE A 33 -9.24 1.11 -11.03
N PRO A 34 -9.78 2.35 -10.96
CA PRO A 34 -9.21 3.50 -11.64
C PRO A 34 -7.72 3.70 -11.35
N LYS A 35 -6.92 3.97 -12.39
CA LYS A 35 -5.45 4.10 -12.29
C LYS A 35 -4.99 5.14 -11.26
N ASN A 36 -5.73 6.23 -11.08
CA ASN A 36 -5.45 7.25 -10.06
C ASN A 36 -5.52 6.65 -8.65
N VAL A 37 -6.58 5.90 -8.35
CA VAL A 37 -6.73 5.20 -7.07
C VAL A 37 -5.66 4.13 -6.91
N ARG A 38 -5.41 3.33 -7.96
CA ARG A 38 -4.41 2.26 -7.93
C ARG A 38 -2.99 2.76 -7.66
N LYS A 39 -2.65 3.97 -8.14
CA LYS A 39 -1.35 4.62 -7.91
C LYS A 39 -1.19 5.19 -6.49
N GLU A 40 -2.29 5.61 -5.87
CA GLU A 40 -2.27 6.20 -4.52
C GLU A 40 -2.28 5.15 -3.40
N MET A 41 -2.57 3.89 -3.74
CA MET A 41 -2.71 2.78 -2.81
C MET A 41 -1.68 1.68 -3.06
N LYS A 42 -1.28 1.00 -1.99
CA LYS A 42 -0.42 -0.17 -2.01
C LYS A 42 -1.28 -1.43 -1.92
N PHE A 43 -1.25 -2.24 -2.96
CA PHE A 43 -1.88 -3.55 -2.97
C PHE A 43 -0.84 -4.62 -2.65
N ILE A 44 -1.19 -5.51 -1.73
CA ILE A 44 -0.38 -6.67 -1.38
C ILE A 44 -1.21 -7.90 -1.75
N LEU A 45 -0.69 -8.72 -2.66
CA LEU A 45 -1.33 -9.99 -3.02
C LEU A 45 -0.84 -11.07 -2.08
N ALA A 46 -1.76 -11.80 -1.47
CA ALA A 46 -1.46 -12.93 -0.60
C ALA A 46 -2.18 -14.17 -1.10
N ASP A 47 -1.46 -15.30 -1.10
CA ASP A 47 -2.01 -16.62 -1.43
C ASP A 47 -2.36 -17.41 -0.16
N THR A 48 -1.62 -17.17 0.93
CA THR A 48 -1.81 -17.86 2.22
C THR A 48 -2.05 -16.89 3.37
N LEU A 49 -2.62 -17.40 4.47
CA LEU A 49 -2.84 -16.60 5.69
C LEU A 49 -1.51 -16.09 6.30
N ASP A 50 -0.45 -16.88 6.20
CA ASP A 50 0.87 -16.53 6.73
C ASP A 50 1.45 -15.26 6.07
N GLU A 51 1.25 -15.13 4.75
CA GLU A 51 1.63 -13.94 4.00
C GLU A 51 0.83 -12.70 4.45
N VAL A 52 -0.47 -12.86 4.72
CA VAL A 52 -1.31 -11.77 5.24
C VAL A 52 -0.79 -11.29 6.59
N ILE A 53 -0.53 -12.23 7.51
CA ILE A 53 -0.04 -11.94 8.87
C ILE A 53 1.32 -11.24 8.80
N SER A 54 2.24 -11.77 8.00
CA SER A 54 3.57 -11.19 7.79
C SER A 54 3.53 -9.79 7.18
N SER A 55 2.52 -9.51 6.34
CA SER A 55 2.32 -8.21 5.69
C SER A 55 1.66 -7.17 6.61
N ALA A 56 0.77 -7.62 7.50
CA ALA A 56 -0.02 -6.76 8.37
C ALA A 56 0.70 -6.40 9.68
N LEU A 57 1.54 -7.30 10.20
CA LEU A 57 2.21 -7.13 11.48
C LEU A 57 3.62 -6.60 11.32
N ARG A 58 3.97 -5.56 12.09
CA ARG A 58 5.38 -5.17 12.27
C ARG A 58 6.07 -6.25 13.12
N LYS A 59 7.17 -6.81 12.61
CA LYS A 59 8.05 -7.68 13.40
C LYS A 59 8.41 -6.95 14.70
N LYS A 60 8.08 -7.52 15.86
CA LYS A 60 8.63 -7.05 17.15
C LYS A 60 10.16 -7.22 17.05
N GLY A 61 10.91 -6.13 16.86
CA GLY A 61 12.37 -6.18 17.00
C GLY A 61 13.25 -5.55 15.92
N SER A 62 12.79 -4.59 15.12
CA SER A 62 13.73 -3.70 14.41
C SER A 62 13.26 -2.25 14.52
N ALA A 63 14.05 -1.47 15.27
CA ALA A 63 13.93 -0.04 15.38
C ALA A 63 13.84 0.62 13.99
N PRO A 64 13.14 1.75 13.84
CA PRO A 64 13.10 2.46 12.56
C PRO A 64 14.53 2.78 12.12
N VAL A 65 14.97 2.19 11.00
CA VAL A 65 16.17 2.59 10.30
C VAL A 65 15.99 4.04 9.90
N THR A 66 16.73 4.92 10.55
CA THR A 66 16.86 6.35 10.26
C THR A 66 16.95 6.57 8.75
N ARG A 67 15.87 7.07 8.13
CA ARG A 67 16.01 7.67 6.80
C ARG A 67 16.78 8.98 6.97
N LYS A 68 18.06 8.90 6.60
CA LYS A 68 19.08 9.94 6.62
C LYS A 68 18.61 11.26 5.97
N LYS A 69 19.11 12.36 6.55
CA LYS A 69 18.92 13.79 6.26
C LYS A 69 19.33 14.22 4.82
N LEU A 70 18.46 15.05 4.21
CA LEU A 70 18.59 16.08 3.13
C LEU A 70 19.60 15.96 1.97
N PRO A 71 19.20 16.39 0.75
CA PRO A 71 19.93 17.39 -0.06
C PRO A 71 19.21 18.75 0.07
N GLY A 72 19.85 19.85 0.48
CA GLY A 72 20.80 20.61 -0.32
C GLY A 72 20.15 21.95 -0.71
N ARG A 73 20.15 22.95 0.18
CA ARG A 73 19.89 24.34 -0.21
C ARG A 73 21.22 24.90 -0.72
N SER A 74 21.42 24.88 -2.03
CA SER A 74 22.48 25.60 -2.73
C SER A 74 21.84 26.49 -3.80
N GLY A 75 22.27 27.76 -3.87
CA GLY A 75 21.90 28.79 -4.86
C GLY A 75 20.64 29.59 -4.47
N ALA A 76 20.59 30.93 -4.47
CA ALA A 76 21.32 31.98 -5.20
C ALA A 76 21.61 33.17 -4.23
N MET A 77 22.77 33.84 -4.21
CA MET A 77 23.48 34.64 -5.23
C MET A 77 22.77 35.97 -5.55
N HIS A 78 23.48 37.06 -5.22
CA HIS A 78 23.27 38.50 -5.46
C HIS A 78 22.45 39.28 -4.42
#